data_AF-D2U7N8-F1
#
_entry.id   AF-D2U7N8-F1
#
_cell.length_a   1.000
_cell.length_b   1.000
_cell.length_c   1.000
_cell.angle_alpha   90.00
_cell.angle_beta   90.00
_cell.angle_gamma   90.00
#
_symmetry.space_group_name_H-M   'P 1'
#
loop_
_entity.id
_entity.type
_entity.pdbx_description
1 polymer ?
#
loop_
_entity_poly.entity_id
_entity_poly.type
_entity_poly.pdbx_seq_one_letter_code
_entity_poly.pdbx_strand_id
1 'polypeptide(L)'
;SDWLDVLFEALDHLEEMVQSIIDGGDGKRDISEVSAKLDVNAAHETAASAETAEPPASKQQTSTEWNYDEFERTVIEEAEEQGFSRYEITVSLNESCMLKAVRVYMIFEKLNEAGEVAKTIPAAEVLETEDFGTDFQVCFLTKQPAEEIKELISGISEVENVEISAGAPLKTAEKPQAAEPVKETPVKKAEKQPKPQAKTE
;
A
#
# COMPACT_ATOMS: atom_id res chain seq x y z
N SER A 1 4.86 18.73 -17.99
CA SER A 1 4.94 20.07 -17.37
C SER A 1 3.71 20.41 -16.57
N ASP A 2 2.51 20.03 -17.00
CA ASP A 2 1.24 20.34 -16.33
C ASP A 2 1.19 20.08 -14.81
N TRP A 3 1.73 18.97 -14.31
CA TRP A 3 1.69 18.66 -12.87
C TRP A 3 2.65 19.55 -12.03
N LEU A 4 3.76 20.00 -12.61
CA LEU A 4 4.66 20.95 -11.94
C LEU A 4 4.00 22.33 -11.85
N ASP A 5 3.28 22.73 -12.89
CA ASP A 5 2.54 23.99 -12.91
C ASP A 5 1.42 23.97 -11.85
N VAL A 6 0.72 22.84 -11.68
CA VAL A 6 -0.29 22.65 -10.62
C VAL A 6 0.33 22.66 -9.22
N LEU A 7 1.54 22.11 -9.03
CA LEU A 7 2.23 22.16 -7.74
C LEU A 7 2.69 23.57 -7.38
N PHE A 8 3.17 24.35 -8.34
CA PHE A 8 3.52 25.75 -8.10
C PHE A 8 2.27 26.60 -7.81
N GLU A 9 1.15 26.35 -8.50
CA GLU A 9 -0.14 26.99 -8.21
C GLU A 9 -0.64 26.66 -6.79
N ALA A 10 -0.47 25.42 -6.33
CA ALA A 10 -0.78 25.03 -4.96
C ALA A 10 0.13 25.70 -3.92
N LEU A 11 1.42 25.83 -4.22
CA LEU A 11 2.38 26.51 -3.35
C LEU A 11 2.05 28.00 -3.22
N ASP A 12 1.76 28.68 -4.34
CA ASP A 12 1.38 30.10 -4.36
C ASP A 12 0.10 30.34 -3.53
N HIS A 13 -0.88 29.45 -3.62
CA HIS A 13 -2.10 29.51 -2.80
C HIS A 13 -1.81 29.39 -1.30
N LEU A 14 -0.89 28.51 -0.89
CA LEU A 14 -0.48 28.40 0.51
C LEU A 14 0.26 29.65 0.99
N GLU A 15 1.19 30.19 0.20
CA GLU A 15 1.91 31.42 0.56
C GLU A 15 0.95 32.59 0.77
N GLU A 16 -0.05 32.75 -0.09
CA GLU A 16 -1.04 33.81 0.04
C GLU A 16 -2.01 33.60 1.21
N MET A 17 -2.40 32.35 1.51
CA MET A 17 -3.18 32.04 2.71
C MET A 17 -2.41 32.37 3.99
N VAL A 18 -1.11 32.05 4.02
CA VAL A 18 -0.22 32.39 5.15
C VAL A 18 -0.06 33.91 5.27
N GLN A 19 0.14 34.61 4.16
CA GLN A 19 0.25 36.07 4.15
C GLN A 19 -1.05 36.74 4.62
N SER A 20 -2.21 36.23 4.21
CA SER A 20 -3.52 36.70 4.68
C SER A 20 -3.65 36.59 6.21
N ILE A 21 -3.19 35.49 6.82
CA ILE A 21 -3.19 35.31 8.28
C ILE A 21 -2.22 36.30 8.96
N ILE A 22 -1.03 36.51 8.40
CA ILE A 22 -0.04 37.45 8.91
C ILE A 22 -0.61 38.87 8.94
N ASP A 23 -1.37 39.26 7.91
CA ASP A 23 -2.00 40.58 7.79
C ASP A 23 -3.33 40.69 8.59
N GLY A 24 -3.69 39.66 9.36
CA GLY A 24 -4.86 39.65 10.26
C GLY A 24 -6.18 39.21 9.61
N GLY A 25 -6.12 38.62 8.41
CA GLY A 25 -7.22 37.93 7.75
C GLY A 25 -7.42 36.49 8.26
N ASP A 26 -8.38 35.76 7.69
CA ASP A 26 -8.77 34.42 8.14
C ASP A 26 -8.16 33.27 7.31
N GLY A 27 -7.30 33.60 6.34
CA GLY A 27 -6.62 32.62 5.48
C GLY A 27 -7.55 31.81 4.59
N LYS A 28 -8.82 32.20 4.41
CA LYS A 28 -9.75 31.47 3.56
C LYS A 28 -9.52 31.82 2.10
N ARG A 29 -9.11 30.83 1.32
CA ARG A 29 -9.05 30.87 -0.15
C ARG A 29 -9.88 29.72 -0.71
N ASP A 30 -10.57 29.97 -1.81
CA ASP A 30 -11.19 28.90 -2.58
C ASP A 30 -10.10 28.18 -3.38
N ILE A 31 -9.81 26.93 -3.00
CA ILE A 31 -8.81 26.08 -3.64
C ILE A 31 -9.44 24.98 -4.49
N SER A 32 -10.76 25.04 -4.72
CA SER A 32 -11.53 23.96 -5.37
C SER A 32 -11.02 23.64 -6.78
N GLU A 33 -10.53 24.64 -7.52
CA GLU A 33 -9.96 24.45 -8.85
C GLU A 33 -8.60 23.74 -8.82
N VAL A 34 -7.74 24.07 -7.85
CA VAL A 34 -6.43 23.44 -7.68
C VAL A 34 -6.59 22.01 -7.14
N SER A 35 -7.51 21.79 -6.19
CA SER A 35 -7.82 20.44 -5.72
C SER A 35 -8.40 19.57 -6.84
N ALA A 36 -9.25 20.10 -7.71
CA ALA A 36 -9.79 19.36 -8.86
C ALA A 36 -8.71 19.02 -9.91
N LYS A 37 -7.72 19.90 -10.11
CA LYS A 37 -6.56 19.63 -11.00
C LYS A 37 -5.57 18.62 -10.39
N LEU A 38 -5.52 18.50 -9.07
CA LEU A 38 -4.78 17.46 -8.36
C LEU A 38 -5.55 16.12 -8.35
N ASP A 39 -6.88 16.18 -8.41
CA ASP A 39 -7.80 15.03 -8.36
C ASP A 39 -8.10 14.43 -9.75
N VAL A 40 -7.08 14.31 -10.61
CA VAL A 40 -7.21 13.77 -11.98
C VAL A 40 -7.36 12.23 -12.00
N ASN A 41 -7.26 11.56 -10.84
CA ASN A 41 -7.42 10.11 -10.72
C ASN A 41 -8.77 9.63 -10.13
N ALA A 42 -9.62 10.51 -9.57
CA ALA A 42 -10.90 10.07 -8.98
C ALA A 42 -12.07 9.93 -9.98
N ALA A 43 -11.89 10.32 -11.25
CA ALA A 43 -12.97 10.43 -12.23
C ALA A 43 -13.34 9.12 -12.95
N HIS A 44 -13.10 7.95 -12.35
CA HIS A 44 -13.58 6.67 -12.90
C HIS A 44 -14.34 5.84 -11.88
N GLU A 45 -15.37 6.40 -11.24
CA GLU A 45 -16.55 5.63 -10.84
C GLU A 45 -17.69 6.55 -10.40
N THR A 46 -18.59 6.88 -11.33
CA THR A 46 -19.94 7.33 -10.95
C THR A 46 -20.95 6.90 -12.01
N ALA A 47 -21.64 5.79 -11.76
CA ALA A 47 -22.98 5.53 -12.29
C ALA A 47 -23.72 4.48 -11.45
N ALA A 48 -24.48 4.99 -10.49
CA ALA A 48 -25.82 4.56 -10.04
C ALA A 48 -26.23 3.07 -10.10
N SER A 49 -26.61 2.53 -8.94
CA SER A 49 -28.01 2.09 -8.74
C SER A 49 -28.36 2.01 -7.25
N ALA A 50 -29.46 2.65 -6.88
CA ALA A 50 -30.10 2.52 -5.59
C ALA A 50 -31.02 1.30 -5.59
N GLU A 51 -30.95 0.45 -4.56
CA GLU A 51 -32.10 -0.33 -4.11
C GLU A 51 -31.96 -0.68 -2.61
N THR A 52 -33.08 -0.52 -1.91
CA THR A 52 -33.27 -0.65 -0.46
C THR A 52 -33.42 -2.12 -0.05
N ALA A 53 -32.69 -2.59 0.99
CA ALA A 53 -33.08 -3.77 1.77
C ALA A 53 -32.47 -3.74 3.20
N GLU A 54 -33.31 -4.05 4.19
CA GLU A 54 -33.06 -4.10 5.64
C GLU A 54 -31.94 -5.09 6.07
N PRO A 55 -31.37 -4.93 7.29
CA PRO A 55 -30.16 -5.62 7.72
C PRO A 55 -30.46 -7.00 8.32
N PRO A 56 -29.71 -8.06 7.97
CA PRO A 56 -29.55 -9.23 8.83
C PRO A 56 -28.27 -9.13 9.65
N ALA A 57 -28.39 -9.65 10.87
CA ALA A 57 -27.42 -9.63 11.96
C ALA A 57 -25.97 -9.96 11.59
N SER A 58 -25.06 -9.15 12.14
CA SER A 58 -23.62 -9.34 12.08
C SER A 58 -23.19 -10.67 12.72
N LYS A 59 -22.73 -11.57 11.87
CA LYS A 59 -21.66 -12.53 12.18
C LYS A 59 -20.58 -12.29 11.13
N GLN A 60 -19.73 -11.31 11.41
CA GLN A 60 -18.66 -10.93 10.51
C GLN A 60 -17.49 -11.90 10.70
N GLN A 61 -17.48 -12.97 9.91
CA GLN A 61 -16.23 -13.61 9.54
C GLN A 61 -15.47 -12.61 8.65
N THR A 62 -14.45 -11.98 9.22
CA THR A 62 -13.50 -11.11 8.53
C THR A 62 -12.60 -11.97 7.65
N SER A 63 -13.07 -12.25 6.44
CA SER A 63 -12.17 -12.47 5.31
C SER A 63 -12.37 -11.28 4.39
N THR A 64 -11.87 -10.12 4.83
CA THR A 64 -11.83 -8.94 3.97
C THR A 64 -10.81 -9.23 2.87
N GLU A 65 -11.28 -9.36 1.64
CA GLU A 65 -10.37 -9.43 0.49
C GLU A 65 -9.63 -8.10 0.40
N TRP A 66 -8.31 -8.14 0.57
CA TRP A 66 -7.46 -6.97 0.39
C TRP A 66 -7.46 -6.55 -1.07
N ASN A 67 -8.04 -5.37 -1.34
CA ASN A 67 -7.99 -4.74 -2.65
C ASN A 67 -7.00 -3.59 -2.61
N TYR A 68 -5.92 -3.75 -3.37
CA TYR A 68 -4.89 -2.73 -3.53
C TYR A 68 -5.07 -2.02 -4.87
N ASP A 69 -5.02 -0.69 -4.83
CA ASP A 69 -4.94 0.12 -6.04
C ASP A 69 -3.56 -0.02 -6.73
N GLU A 70 -3.38 0.64 -7.87
CA GLU A 70 -2.13 0.55 -8.65
C GLU A 70 -0.92 1.13 -7.91
N PHE A 71 -1.12 2.21 -7.15
CA PHE A 71 -0.04 2.85 -6.39
C PHE A 71 0.36 1.98 -5.20
N GLU A 72 -0.61 1.54 -4.41
CA GLU A 72 -0.42 0.63 -3.27
C GLU A 72 0.28 -0.67 -3.72
N ARG A 73 -0.13 -1.24 -4.85
CA ARG A 73 0.54 -2.42 -5.44
C ARG A 73 1.99 -2.15 -5.78
N THR A 74 2.26 -1.02 -6.43
CA THR A 74 3.63 -0.66 -6.83
C THR A 74 4.52 -0.52 -5.59
N VAL A 75 4.05 0.19 -4.56
CA VAL A 75 4.78 0.35 -3.28
C VAL A 75 5.05 -1.00 -2.62
N ILE A 76 4.04 -1.89 -2.57
CA ILE A 76 4.19 -3.23 -1.97
C ILE A 76 5.19 -4.07 -2.77
N GLU A 77 5.07 -4.12 -4.10
CA GLU A 77 5.96 -4.89 -4.97
C GLU A 77 7.42 -4.40 -4.83
N GLU A 78 7.65 -3.09 -4.87
CA GLU A 78 8.99 -2.51 -4.71
C GLU A 78 9.59 -2.80 -3.33
N ALA A 79 8.78 -2.80 -2.27
CA ALA A 79 9.23 -3.14 -0.93
C ALA A 79 9.58 -4.63 -0.80
N GLU A 80 8.75 -5.51 -1.35
CA GLU A 80 9.00 -6.96 -1.36
C GLU A 80 10.28 -7.30 -2.16
N GLU A 81 10.52 -6.64 -3.29
CA GLU A 81 11.78 -6.76 -4.06
C GLU A 81 13.02 -6.31 -3.24
N GLN A 82 12.85 -5.35 -2.35
CA GLN A 82 13.89 -4.87 -1.42
C GLN A 82 14.04 -5.73 -0.15
N GLY A 83 13.32 -6.85 -0.08
CA GLY A 83 13.37 -7.83 1.00
C GLY A 83 12.55 -7.45 2.23
N PHE A 84 11.56 -6.56 2.09
CA PHE A 84 10.54 -6.38 3.12
C PHE A 84 9.50 -7.49 3.03
N SER A 85 8.95 -7.88 4.17
CA SER A 85 7.80 -8.77 4.28
C SER A 85 6.53 -7.94 4.42
N ARG A 86 5.48 -8.34 3.70
CA ARG A 86 4.14 -7.78 3.85
C ARG A 86 3.33 -8.56 4.89
N TYR A 87 2.80 -7.83 5.85
CA TYR A 87 1.87 -8.31 6.84
C TYR A 87 0.53 -7.61 6.72
N GLU A 88 -0.53 -8.40 6.82
CA GLU A 88 -1.90 -7.94 6.95
C GLU A 88 -2.28 -8.10 8.41
N ILE A 89 -2.42 -6.97 9.10
CA ILE A 89 -2.61 -6.91 10.53
C ILE A 89 -4.04 -6.49 10.81
N THR A 90 -4.78 -7.27 11.59
CA THR A 90 -6.06 -6.85 12.17
C THR A 90 -5.85 -6.53 13.64
N VAL A 91 -6.24 -5.32 14.05
CA VAL A 91 -6.15 -4.85 15.42
C VAL A 91 -7.56 -4.60 15.95
N SER A 92 -7.85 -5.20 17.11
CA SER A 92 -9.09 -4.98 17.84
C SER A 92 -8.80 -4.16 19.09
N LEU A 93 -9.45 -3.00 19.20
CA LEU A 93 -9.46 -2.20 20.42
C LEU A 93 -10.53 -2.70 21.38
N ASN A 94 -10.33 -2.50 22.68
CA ASN A 94 -11.33 -2.79 23.69
C ASN A 94 -12.61 -1.96 23.44
N GLU A 95 -13.78 -2.58 23.61
CA GLU A 95 -15.08 -1.89 23.47
C GLU A 95 -15.24 -0.66 24.38
N SER A 96 -14.50 -0.60 25.49
CA SER A 96 -14.50 0.52 26.45
C SER A 96 -13.47 1.62 26.14
N CYS A 97 -12.73 1.52 25.03
CA CYS A 97 -11.72 2.51 24.66
C CYS A 97 -12.39 3.85 24.29
N MET A 98 -12.16 4.89 25.11
CA MET A 98 -12.82 6.19 24.96
C MET A 98 -12.16 7.09 23.90
N LEU A 99 -10.87 6.89 23.61
CA LEU A 99 -10.06 7.73 22.73
C LEU A 99 -9.37 6.85 21.68
N LYS A 100 -10.17 6.33 20.76
CA LYS A 100 -9.73 5.38 19.73
C LYS A 100 -8.72 6.01 18.78
N ALA A 101 -8.91 7.25 18.34
CA ALA A 101 -7.97 7.92 17.43
C ALA A 101 -6.59 8.09 18.08
N VAL A 102 -6.55 8.44 19.37
CA VAL A 102 -5.28 8.51 20.12
C VAL A 102 -4.62 7.14 20.19
N ARG A 103 -5.40 6.07 20.39
CA ARG A 103 -4.88 4.70 20.40
C ARG A 103 -4.30 4.31 19.04
N VAL A 104 -5.03 4.58 17.97
CA VAL A 104 -4.58 4.31 16.59
C VAL A 104 -3.31 5.08 16.29
N TYR A 105 -3.24 6.37 16.63
CA TYR A 105 -2.03 7.18 16.45
C TYR A 105 -0.82 6.55 17.15
N MET A 106 -0.97 6.10 18.41
CA MET A 106 0.12 5.43 19.13
C MET A 106 0.56 4.11 18.48
N ILE A 107 -0.38 3.37 17.88
CA ILE A 107 -0.09 2.14 17.13
C ILE A 107 0.70 2.50 15.86
N PHE A 108 0.28 3.53 15.12
CA PHE A 108 0.99 3.98 13.92
C PHE A 108 2.38 4.53 14.21
N GLU A 109 2.57 5.28 15.30
CA GLU A 109 3.91 5.72 15.74
C GLU A 109 4.85 4.52 15.93
N LYS A 110 4.36 3.48 16.62
CA LYS A 110 5.13 2.26 16.89
C LYS A 110 5.41 1.48 15.61
N LEU A 111 4.43 1.35 14.72
CA LEU A 111 4.61 0.70 13.43
C LEU A 111 5.61 1.45 12.55
N ASN A 112 5.54 2.78 12.50
CA ASN A 112 6.45 3.62 11.71
C ASN A 112 7.89 3.60 12.23
N GLU A 113 8.12 3.30 13.52
CA GLU A 113 9.47 3.02 14.04
C GLU A 113 10.04 1.69 13.50
N ALA A 114 9.18 0.74 13.13
CA ALA A 114 9.53 -0.64 12.77
C ALA A 114 9.41 -0.96 11.27
N GLY A 115 8.81 -0.08 10.47
CA GLY A 115 8.51 -0.31 9.06
C GLY A 115 7.62 0.77 8.46
N GLU A 116 6.83 0.40 7.46
CA GLU A 116 5.98 1.33 6.71
C GLU A 116 4.55 0.80 6.59
N VAL A 117 3.57 1.69 6.77
CA VAL A 117 2.14 1.40 6.57
C VAL A 117 1.76 1.72 5.13
N ALA A 118 1.44 0.68 4.36
CA ALA A 118 1.08 0.82 2.94
C ALA A 118 -0.42 1.09 2.72
N LYS A 119 -1.29 0.59 3.60
CA LYS A 119 -2.75 0.74 3.50
C LYS A 119 -3.39 0.54 4.87
N THR A 120 -4.52 1.19 5.12
CA THR A 120 -5.39 0.90 6.27
C THR A 120 -6.83 0.65 5.83
N ILE A 121 -7.56 -0.14 6.62
CA ILE A 121 -8.99 -0.37 6.43
C ILE A 121 -9.70 -0.22 7.79
N PRO A 122 -10.56 0.79 7.99
CA PRO A 122 -10.85 1.89 7.07
C PRO A 122 -9.64 2.82 6.82
N ALA A 123 -9.79 3.77 5.89
CA ALA A 123 -8.74 4.73 5.54
C ALA A 123 -8.27 5.54 6.76
N ALA A 124 -7.03 6.02 6.73
CA ALA A 124 -6.40 6.66 7.89
C ALA A 124 -7.19 7.87 8.39
N GLU A 125 -7.77 8.66 7.48
CA GLU A 125 -8.60 9.82 7.78
C GLU A 125 -9.87 9.44 8.57
N VAL A 126 -10.44 8.26 8.29
CA VAL A 126 -11.59 7.72 9.02
C VAL A 126 -11.17 7.27 10.42
N LEU A 127 -9.98 6.68 10.55
CA LEU A 127 -9.44 6.27 11.84
C LEU A 127 -9.13 7.48 12.74
N GLU A 128 -8.62 8.56 12.16
CA GLU A 128 -8.32 9.83 12.85
C GLU A 128 -9.58 10.54 13.37
N THR A 129 -10.71 10.39 12.68
CA THR A 129 -12.01 10.98 13.08
C THR A 129 -12.83 10.08 14.00
N GLU A 130 -12.30 8.90 14.37
CA GLU A 130 -12.95 7.88 15.19
C GLU A 130 -14.24 7.27 14.60
N ASP A 131 -14.47 7.45 13.29
CA ASP A 131 -15.66 6.95 12.58
C ASP A 131 -15.50 5.49 12.15
N PHE A 132 -15.19 4.63 13.11
CA PHE A 132 -15.10 3.18 12.93
C PHE A 132 -15.58 2.45 14.19
N GLY A 133 -15.68 1.11 14.11
CA GLY A 133 -16.01 0.27 15.26
C GLY A 133 -14.85 0.18 16.26
N THR A 134 -14.47 -1.05 16.58
CA THR A 134 -13.31 -1.40 17.42
C THR A 134 -12.16 -1.98 16.61
N ASP A 135 -12.45 -2.50 15.42
CA ASP A 135 -11.49 -3.19 14.58
C ASP A 135 -11.04 -2.32 13.42
N PHE A 136 -9.75 -2.41 13.11
CA PHE A 136 -9.17 -1.86 11.90
C PHE A 136 -8.04 -2.75 11.39
N GLN A 137 -7.69 -2.60 10.13
CA GLN A 137 -6.66 -3.39 9.47
C GLN A 137 -5.56 -2.50 8.93
N VAL A 138 -4.34 -3.04 8.88
CA VAL A 138 -3.14 -2.37 8.43
C VAL A 138 -2.34 -3.30 7.52
N CYS A 139 -2.07 -2.87 6.29
CA CYS A 139 -1.06 -3.49 5.44
C CYS A 139 0.28 -2.87 5.83
N PHE A 140 1.17 -3.69 6.37
CA PHE A 140 2.43 -3.25 6.97
C PHE A 140 3.61 -3.94 6.30
N LEU A 141 4.63 -3.15 5.97
CA LEU A 141 5.85 -3.59 5.30
C LEU A 141 7.02 -3.47 6.27
N THR A 142 7.68 -4.58 6.59
CA THR A 142 8.82 -4.58 7.52
C THR A 142 9.83 -5.69 7.23
N LYS A 143 11.06 -5.53 7.74
CA LYS A 143 12.08 -6.58 7.77
C LYS A 143 12.09 -7.38 9.07
N GLN A 144 11.29 -6.97 10.06
CA GLN A 144 11.16 -7.64 11.35
C GLN A 144 10.19 -8.84 11.24
N PRO A 145 10.36 -9.89 12.06
CA PRO A 145 9.45 -11.02 12.06
C PRO A 145 8.07 -10.65 12.63
N ALA A 146 7.03 -11.38 12.22
CA ALA A 146 5.65 -11.14 12.63
C ALA A 146 5.44 -11.15 14.15
N GLU A 147 6.20 -12.00 14.86
CA GLU A 147 6.14 -12.10 16.33
C GLU A 147 6.56 -10.80 17.01
N GLU A 148 7.63 -10.14 16.54
CA GLU A 148 8.08 -8.85 17.08
C GLU A 148 7.04 -7.76 16.85
N ILE A 149 6.42 -7.73 15.66
CA ILE A 149 5.34 -6.79 15.35
C ILE A 149 4.10 -7.05 16.21
N LYS A 150 3.75 -8.31 16.44
CA LYS A 150 2.64 -8.66 17.32
C LYS A 150 2.87 -8.20 18.75
N GLU A 151 4.05 -8.44 19.30
CA GLU A 151 4.42 -7.98 20.65
C GLU A 151 4.41 -6.45 20.75
N LEU A 152 4.94 -5.77 19.73
CA LEU A 152 4.98 -4.31 19.64
C LEU A 152 3.58 -3.70 19.76
N ILE A 153 2.61 -4.20 18.99
CA ILE A 153 1.23 -3.70 19.02
C ILE A 153 0.51 -4.15 20.29
N SER A 154 0.70 -5.40 20.71
CA SER A 154 0.01 -5.95 21.91
C SER A 154 0.45 -5.28 23.21
N GLY A 155 1.63 -4.65 23.24
CA GLY A 155 2.10 -3.86 24.40
C GLY A 155 1.31 -2.57 24.65
N ILE A 156 0.44 -2.17 23.72
CA ILE A 156 -0.35 -0.94 23.76
C ILE A 156 -1.67 -1.21 24.52
N SER A 157 -1.71 -0.91 25.82
CA SER A 157 -2.89 -0.99 26.73
C SER A 157 -4.23 -0.50 26.13
N GLU A 158 -5.23 -1.29 25.81
CA GLU A 158 -6.36 -0.75 25.00
C GLU A 158 -6.58 -1.65 23.78
N VAL A 159 -5.49 -2.26 23.30
CA VAL A 159 -5.52 -3.31 22.29
C VAL A 159 -5.96 -4.61 22.96
N GLU A 160 -7.05 -5.18 22.47
CA GLU A 160 -7.62 -6.43 22.93
C GLU A 160 -7.07 -7.63 22.17
N ASN A 161 -6.93 -7.52 20.84
CA ASN A 161 -6.43 -8.59 19.99
C ASN A 161 -5.60 -8.05 18.82
N VAL A 162 -4.62 -8.86 18.40
CA VAL A 162 -3.79 -8.60 17.22
C VAL A 162 -3.62 -9.91 16.43
N GLU A 163 -4.13 -9.90 15.22
CA GLU A 163 -4.01 -10.99 14.25
C GLU A 163 -3.11 -10.54 13.11
N ILE A 164 -2.14 -11.38 12.74
CA ILE A 164 -1.19 -11.08 11.67
C ILE A 164 -1.19 -12.25 10.70
N SER A 165 -1.42 -11.96 9.43
CA SER A 165 -1.22 -12.89 8.32
C SER A 165 -0.15 -12.37 7.36
N ALA A 166 0.56 -13.27 6.71
CA ALA A 166 1.39 -12.90 5.57
C ALA A 166 0.49 -12.49 4.40
N GLY A 167 0.88 -11.42 3.68
CA GLY A 167 0.16 -10.97 2.50
C GLY A 167 0.07 -12.06 1.43
N ALA A 168 -1.13 -12.23 0.86
CA ALA A 168 -1.26 -13.10 -0.30
C ALA A 168 -0.48 -12.52 -1.49
N PRO A 169 0.10 -13.37 -2.37
CA PRO A 169 0.83 -12.90 -3.54
C PRO A 169 -0.07 -12.01 -4.39
N LEU A 170 0.41 -10.80 -4.68
CA LEU A 170 -0.27 -9.90 -5.59
C LEU A 170 -0.32 -10.59 -6.96
N LYS A 171 -1.53 -10.87 -7.46
CA LYS A 171 -1.68 -11.43 -8.80
C LYS A 171 -1.15 -10.40 -9.80
N THR A 172 0.05 -10.65 -10.31
CA THR A 172 0.64 -9.90 -11.41
C THR A 172 -0.28 -10.03 -12.63
N ALA A 173 -0.85 -8.93 -13.10
CA ALA A 173 -1.26 -8.85 -14.50
C ALA A 173 0.04 -9.00 -15.31
N GLU A 174 0.16 -10.08 -16.10
CA GLU A 174 1.34 -10.40 -16.90
C GLU A 174 1.90 -9.13 -17.56
N LYS A 175 3.08 -8.68 -17.09
CA LYS A 175 3.93 -7.79 -17.88
C LYS A 175 4.22 -8.53 -19.20
N PRO A 176 3.98 -7.93 -20.38
CA PRO A 176 4.43 -8.50 -21.64
C PRO A 176 5.92 -8.78 -21.53
N GLN A 177 6.24 -10.07 -21.64
CA GLN A 177 7.58 -10.61 -21.67
C GLN A 177 8.42 -9.82 -22.68
N ALA A 178 9.29 -8.94 -22.18
CA ALA A 178 10.38 -8.39 -22.95
C ALA A 178 11.25 -9.59 -23.36
N ALA A 179 11.25 -9.87 -24.66
CA ALA A 179 11.92 -11.00 -25.28
C ALA A 179 13.37 -11.13 -24.79
N GLU A 180 13.69 -12.29 -24.24
CA GLU A 180 15.07 -12.75 -24.12
C GLU A 180 15.69 -12.84 -25.53
N PRO A 181 16.85 -12.22 -25.81
CA PRO A 181 17.64 -12.60 -26.96
C PRO A 181 18.23 -13.99 -26.70
N VAL A 182 17.76 -14.94 -27.49
CA VAL A 182 18.18 -16.33 -27.54
C VAL A 182 19.70 -16.43 -27.77
N LYS A 183 20.31 -17.29 -26.94
CA LYS A 183 21.69 -17.78 -26.99
C LYS A 183 22.21 -18.05 -28.41
N GLU A 184 23.39 -17.51 -28.71
CA GLU A 184 24.24 -18.03 -29.79
C GLU A 184 25.56 -18.54 -29.20
N THR A 185 25.64 -19.86 -29.01
CA THR A 185 26.92 -20.59 -28.93
C THR A 185 26.81 -21.85 -29.78
N PRO A 186 27.48 -21.92 -30.94
CA PRO A 186 27.62 -23.16 -31.68
C PRO A 186 28.70 -24.06 -31.08
N VAL A 187 28.29 -25.30 -30.86
CA VAL A 187 29.05 -26.42 -30.33
C VAL A 187 30.16 -26.87 -31.29
N LYS A 188 31.31 -27.13 -30.69
CA LYS A 188 32.50 -27.83 -31.17
C LYS A 188 32.15 -29.13 -31.92
N LYS A 189 32.38 -29.17 -33.23
CA LYS A 189 32.33 -30.39 -34.05
C LYS A 189 33.73 -31.03 -34.10
N ALA A 190 33.90 -32.13 -33.38
CA ALA A 190 35.02 -33.04 -33.55
C ALA A 190 34.81 -33.86 -34.84
N GLU A 191 35.63 -33.59 -35.85
CA GLU A 191 35.67 -34.37 -37.08
C GLU A 191 36.82 -35.39 -37.01
N LYS A 192 36.42 -36.66 -37.10
CA LYS A 192 37.19 -37.87 -36.96
C LYS A 192 37.87 -38.14 -38.31
N GLN A 193 39.20 -38.06 -38.39
CA GLN A 193 39.97 -38.54 -39.54
C GLN A 193 39.98 -40.07 -39.59
N PRO A 194 39.79 -40.67 -40.77
CA PRO A 194 40.54 -41.87 -41.08
C PRO A 194 41.14 -41.87 -42.50
N LYS A 195 42.27 -42.59 -42.61
CA LYS A 195 42.97 -43.19 -43.77
C LYS A 195 44.38 -42.63 -44.00
N PRO A 196 45.30 -43.42 -44.58
CA PRO A 196 45.51 -44.87 -44.39
C PRO A 196 47.01 -45.22 -44.19
N GLN A 197 47.29 -46.27 -43.41
CA GLN A 197 48.62 -46.90 -43.38
C GLN A 197 48.78 -47.93 -44.50
N ALA A 198 50.03 -48.10 -44.90
CA ALA A 198 50.51 -48.82 -46.07
C ALA A 198 50.46 -50.35 -45.95
N LYS A 199 50.16 -50.96 -47.10
CA LYS A 199 50.63 -52.22 -47.69
C LYS A 199 51.71 -53.07 -46.98
N THR A 200 51.45 -54.38 -47.08
CA THR A 200 52.34 -55.57 -47.22
C THR A 200 53.03 -56.13 -45.99
N GLU A 201 52.52 -57.29 -45.56
CA GLU A 201 53.20 -58.57 -45.80
C GLU A 201 52.19 -59.53 -46.46
#